data_AF-A0A2H3JIY4-F1
#
_entry.id   AF-A0A2H3JIY4-F1
#
_cell.length_a   1.000
_cell.length_b   1.000
_cell.length_c   1.000
_cell.angle_alpha   90.00
_cell.angle_beta   90.00
_cell.angle_gamma   90.00
#
_symmetry.space_group_name_H-M   'P 1'
#
loop_
_entity.id
_entity.type
_entity.pdbx_description
1 polymer ?
#
loop_
_entity_poly.entity_id
_entity_poly.type
_entity_poly.pdbx_seq_one_letter_code
_entity_poly.pdbx_strand_id
1 'polypeptide(L)'
;MTDDDVFGAYKRVDRRVKPVPGVFPEDARVHRRFPEDPLATLPHLTPHPPDFSPGDRLTQERLDDMNINSGGFLWPDEERLFAHILRLNEHTLAFEECHRGTFREDYFTPYIIPVIEHEPWEFVNIPIPP
;
A
#
# COMPACT_ATOMS: atom_id res chain seq x y z
N MET A 1 3.14 11.15 51.54
CA MET A 1 2.39 11.60 50.36
C MET A 1 1.60 10.40 49.89
N THR A 2 0.40 10.26 50.42
CA THR A 2 -0.56 9.20 50.09
C THR A 2 -1.19 9.52 48.75
N ASP A 3 -1.02 8.64 47.77
CA ASP A 3 -1.72 8.71 46.49
C ASP A 3 -3.21 8.44 46.76
N ASP A 4 -4.04 9.48 46.59
CA ASP A 4 -5.50 9.37 46.64
C ASP A 4 -5.97 8.58 45.42
N ASP A 5 -6.24 7.29 45.62
CA ASP A 5 -6.77 6.43 44.56
C ASP A 5 -8.28 6.65 44.40
N VAL A 6 -8.63 7.67 43.61
CA VAL A 6 -10.01 7.95 43.22
C VAL A 6 -10.49 6.85 42.27
N PHE A 7 -11.31 5.93 42.76
CA PHE A 7 -11.96 4.85 42.01
C PHE A 7 -12.98 5.39 40.98
N GLY A 8 -12.50 5.95 39.87
CA GLY A 8 -13.31 6.17 38.68
C GLY A 8 -13.38 4.91 37.83
N ALA A 9 -14.52 4.64 37.19
CA ALA A 9 -14.73 3.46 36.33
C ALA A 9 -13.76 3.36 35.12
N TYR A 10 -13.02 4.43 34.82
CA TYR A 10 -12.08 4.50 33.70
C TYR A 10 -10.73 5.09 34.10
N LYS A 11 -9.66 4.57 33.50
CA LYS A 11 -8.29 5.06 33.66
C LYS A 11 -8.17 6.47 33.09
N ARG A 12 -7.75 7.43 33.91
CA ARG A 12 -7.59 8.82 33.49
C ARG A 12 -6.44 8.98 32.49
N VAL A 13 -6.53 10.03 31.67
CA VAL A 13 -5.57 10.30 30.58
C VAL A 13 -4.14 10.51 31.07
N ASP A 14 -3.97 11.19 32.22
CA ASP A 14 -2.70 11.40 32.91
C ASP A 14 -2.05 10.10 33.39
N ARG A 15 -2.86 9.06 33.67
CA ARG A 15 -2.40 7.73 34.07
C ARG A 15 -2.25 6.77 32.88
N ARG A 16 -2.49 7.20 31.63
CA ARG A 16 -2.41 6.35 30.43
C ARG A 16 -0.95 5.90 30.20
N VAL A 17 -0.72 4.59 30.27
CA VAL A 17 0.56 3.99 29.88
C VAL A 17 0.61 3.97 28.35
N LYS A 18 1.61 4.63 27.78
CA LYS A 18 1.91 4.53 26.35
C LYS A 18 2.85 3.34 26.15
N PRO A 19 2.60 2.46 25.17
CA PRO A 19 3.55 1.41 24.85
C PRO A 19 4.90 2.04 24.49
N VAL A 20 5.98 1.44 25.01
CA VAL A 20 7.34 1.87 24.68
C VAL A 20 7.63 1.42 23.25
N PRO A 21 8.13 2.29 22.37
CA PRO A 21 8.53 1.88 21.03
C PRO A 21 9.69 0.89 21.12
N GLY A 22 9.43 -0.38 20.78
CA GLY A 22 10.43 -1.44 20.66
C GLY A 22 11.10 -1.45 19.29
N VAL A 23 12.23 -2.15 19.18
CA VAL A 23 12.87 -2.45 17.89
C VAL A 23 12.02 -3.49 17.16
N PHE A 24 11.70 -3.24 15.89
CA PHE A 24 11.00 -4.23 15.07
C PHE A 24 11.91 -5.44 14.86
N PRO A 25 11.47 -6.66 15.18
CA PRO A 25 12.37 -7.80 15.21
C PRO A 25 12.70 -8.25 13.76
N GLU A 26 13.96 -8.63 13.54
CA GLU A 26 14.48 -8.88 12.18
C GLU A 26 13.85 -10.10 11.51
N ASP A 27 13.46 -11.10 12.30
CA ASP A 27 12.75 -12.30 11.86
C ASP A 27 11.34 -12.00 11.32
N ALA A 28 10.70 -10.94 11.78
CA ALA A 28 9.40 -10.48 11.28
C ALA A 28 9.51 -9.59 10.03
N ARG A 29 10.72 -9.32 9.53
CA ARG A 29 10.94 -8.41 8.40
C ARG A 29 10.45 -9.05 7.09
N VAL A 30 9.65 -8.29 6.34
CA VAL A 30 9.27 -8.70 4.98
C VAL A 30 10.47 -8.54 4.04
N HIS A 31 10.84 -9.63 3.39
CA HIS A 31 11.89 -9.65 2.36
C HIS A 31 11.25 -9.63 0.97
N ARG A 32 11.68 -8.66 0.16
CA ARG A 32 11.34 -8.60 -1.27
C ARG A 32 12.32 -9.44 -2.07
N ARG A 33 11.81 -10.28 -2.96
CA ARG A 33 12.59 -11.11 -3.90
C ARG A 33 12.02 -10.97 -5.30
N PHE A 34 12.88 -11.18 -6.30
CA PHE A 34 12.48 -11.23 -7.70
C PHE A 34 12.83 -12.63 -8.22
N PRO A 35 11.87 -13.57 -8.22
CA PRO A 35 12.13 -14.93 -8.69
C PRO A 35 12.46 -14.96 -10.19
N GLU A 36 11.95 -13.98 -10.94
CA GLU A 36 12.14 -13.80 -12.38
C GLU A 36 12.53 -12.35 -12.66
N ASP A 37 13.13 -12.09 -13.83
CA ASP A 37 13.40 -10.72 -14.27
C ASP A 37 12.08 -9.99 -14.56
N PRO A 38 11.71 -8.94 -13.78
CA PRO A 38 10.45 -8.23 -13.96
C PRO A 38 10.37 -7.46 -15.29
N LEU A 39 11.50 -7.26 -15.98
CA LEU A 39 11.57 -6.52 -17.24
C LEU A 39 11.49 -7.43 -18.47
N ALA A 40 11.57 -8.75 -18.30
CA ALA A 40 11.62 -9.70 -19.41
C ALA A 40 10.35 -9.68 -20.29
N THR A 41 9.21 -9.30 -19.71
CA THR A 41 7.90 -9.27 -20.39
C THR A 41 7.55 -7.89 -20.96
N LEU A 42 8.47 -6.91 -20.88
CA LEU A 42 8.17 -5.57 -21.38
C LEU A 42 7.89 -5.59 -22.89
N PRO A 43 6.78 -4.96 -23.35
CA PRO A 43 6.47 -4.89 -24.76
C PRO A 43 7.52 -4.01 -25.47
N HIS A 44 7.91 -4.42 -26.67
CA HIS A 44 8.82 -3.64 -27.50
C HIS A 44 8.19 -2.32 -27.92
N LEU A 45 8.90 -1.21 -27.73
CA LEU A 45 8.47 0.12 -28.16
C LEU A 45 8.97 0.40 -29.57
N THR A 46 8.03 0.71 -30.47
CA THR A 46 8.37 1.19 -31.81
C THR A 46 8.85 2.65 -31.75
N PRO A 47 9.90 3.03 -32.51
CA PRO A 47 10.32 4.44 -32.65
C PRO A 47 9.26 5.33 -33.29
N HIS A 48 8.34 4.72 -34.04
CA HIS A 48 7.23 5.39 -34.72
C HIS A 48 5.92 4.87 -34.14
N PRO A 49 5.36 5.54 -33.11
CA PRO A 49 4.12 5.11 -32.48
C PRO A 49 2.94 5.30 -33.46
N PRO A 50 2.04 4.31 -33.56
CA PRO A 50 0.80 4.45 -34.32
C PRO A 50 -0.06 5.57 -33.72
N ASP A 51 -1.06 6.02 -34.47
CA ASP A 51 -2.07 6.92 -33.93
C ASP A 51 -2.85 6.22 -32.81
N PHE A 52 -3.26 6.98 -31.80
CA PHE A 52 -3.96 6.41 -30.66
C PHE A 52 -5.33 5.87 -31.06
N SER A 53 -5.63 4.66 -30.61
CA SER A 53 -6.94 4.03 -30.73
C SER A 53 -7.44 3.62 -29.34
N PRO A 54 -8.69 3.97 -28.96
CA PRO A 54 -9.26 3.58 -27.68
C PRO A 54 -9.15 2.07 -27.43
N GLY A 55 -8.74 1.71 -26.21
CA GLY A 55 -8.65 0.33 -25.74
C GLY A 55 -9.80 -0.08 -24.84
N ASP A 56 -9.66 -1.25 -24.23
CA ASP A 56 -10.66 -1.80 -23.31
C ASP A 56 -10.72 -0.96 -22.03
N ARG A 57 -9.55 -0.56 -21.51
CA ARG A 57 -9.46 0.22 -20.27
C ARG A 57 -9.08 1.67 -20.52
N LEU A 58 -8.20 1.92 -21.48
CA LEU A 58 -7.73 3.26 -21.82
C LEU A 58 -8.60 3.85 -22.94
N THR A 59 -9.65 4.58 -22.57
CA THR A 59 -10.50 5.31 -23.51
C THR A 59 -9.91 6.69 -23.85
N GLN A 60 -10.42 7.34 -24.90
CA GLN A 60 -10.01 8.71 -25.26
C GLN A 60 -10.28 9.69 -24.11
N GLU A 61 -11.48 9.63 -23.52
CA GLU A 61 -11.86 10.49 -22.38
C GLU A 61 -10.88 10.36 -21.21
N ARG A 62 -10.50 9.12 -20.86
CA ARG A 62 -9.52 8.85 -19.79
C ARG A 62 -8.13 9.39 -20.13
N LEU A 63 -7.71 9.29 -21.39
CA LEU A 63 -6.42 9.81 -21.85
C LEU A 63 -6.41 11.35 -21.78
N ASP A 64 -7.50 11.99 -22.20
CA ASP A 64 -7.65 13.45 -22.16
C ASP A 64 -7.68 13.96 -20.71
N ASP A 65 -8.39 13.26 -19.82
CA ASP A 65 -8.44 13.56 -18.38
C ASP A 65 -7.06 13.45 -17.69
N MET A 66 -6.17 12.58 -18.18
CA MET A 66 -4.81 12.46 -17.64
C MET A 66 -3.95 13.70 -17.88
N ASN A 67 -4.32 14.57 -18.83
CA ASN A 67 -3.71 15.87 -19.08
C ASN A 67 -2.15 15.82 -19.16
N ILE A 68 -1.64 14.87 -19.96
CA ILE A 68 -0.23 14.45 -19.99
C ILE A 68 0.75 15.61 -20.26
N ASN A 69 0.37 16.59 -21.09
CA ASN A 69 1.23 17.72 -21.44
C ASN A 69 0.63 19.08 -21.06
N SER A 70 0.05 19.20 -19.87
CA SER A 70 -0.50 20.47 -19.36
C SER A 70 0.49 21.64 -19.40
N GLY A 71 1.79 21.37 -19.26
CA GLY A 71 2.87 22.35 -19.27
C GLY A 71 3.53 22.61 -20.63
N GLY A 72 3.13 21.89 -21.69
CA GLY A 72 3.72 22.05 -23.03
C GLY A 72 5.21 21.65 -23.11
N PHE A 73 5.69 20.80 -22.20
CA PHE A 73 7.09 20.34 -22.18
C PHE A 73 7.37 19.30 -23.27
N LEU A 74 6.43 18.39 -23.49
CA LEU A 74 6.56 17.29 -24.44
C LEU A 74 6.31 17.76 -25.87
N TRP A 75 7.02 17.17 -26.83
CA TRP A 75 6.73 17.33 -28.25
C TRP A 75 5.51 16.50 -28.65
N PRO A 76 4.83 16.85 -29.76
CA PRO A 76 3.68 16.08 -30.24
C PRO A 76 4.00 14.59 -30.47
N ASP A 77 5.21 14.26 -30.92
CA ASP A 77 5.64 12.86 -31.10
C ASP A 77 5.90 12.14 -29.77
N GLU A 78 6.35 12.86 -28.74
CA GLU A 78 6.55 12.31 -27.39
C GLU A 78 5.21 12.06 -26.69
N GLU A 79 4.23 12.95 -26.86
CA GLU A 79 2.85 12.72 -26.39
C GLU A 79 2.25 11.46 -27.02
N ARG A 80 2.43 11.30 -28.34
CA ARG A 80 1.98 10.10 -29.06
C ARG A 80 2.68 8.84 -28.55
N LEU A 81 3.98 8.90 -28.31
CA LEU A 81 4.73 7.79 -27.74
C LEU A 81 4.22 7.43 -26.35
N PHE A 82 3.93 8.42 -25.51
CA PHE A 82 3.41 8.20 -24.17
C PHE A 82 2.03 7.54 -24.21
N ALA A 83 1.12 8.02 -25.06
CA ALA A 83 -0.18 7.40 -25.29
C ALA A 83 -0.04 5.94 -25.77
N HIS A 84 0.95 5.66 -26.63
CA HIS A 84 1.25 4.30 -27.08
C HIS A 84 1.77 3.39 -25.95
N ILE A 85 2.65 3.89 -25.09
CA ILE A 85 3.15 3.16 -23.91
C ILE A 85 1.99 2.79 -22.99
N LEU A 86 1.10 3.75 -22.68
CA LEU A 86 -0.08 3.51 -21.86
C LEU A 86 -1.01 2.48 -22.51
N ARG A 87 -1.19 2.55 -23.83
CA ARG A 87 -2.03 1.60 -24.59
C ARG A 87 -1.50 0.18 -24.52
N LEU A 88 -0.19 -0.01 -24.64
CA LEU A 88 0.46 -1.33 -24.52
C LEU A 88 0.34 -1.91 -23.11
N ASN A 89 0.29 -1.06 -22.09
CA ASN A 89 0.22 -1.46 -20.69
C ASN A 89 -1.16 -1.24 -20.07
N GLU A 90 -2.23 -1.17 -20.86
CA GLU A 90 -3.55 -0.75 -20.38
C GLU A 90 -4.10 -1.60 -19.23
N HIS A 91 -3.76 -2.89 -19.20
CA HIS A 91 -4.20 -3.82 -18.15
C HIS A 91 -3.50 -3.63 -16.81
N THR A 92 -2.39 -2.88 -16.78
CA THR A 92 -1.73 -2.48 -15.52
C THR A 92 -2.35 -1.23 -14.91
N LEU A 93 -3.09 -0.46 -15.70
CA LEU A 93 -3.77 0.75 -15.24
C LEU A 93 -5.09 0.37 -14.56
N ALA A 94 -5.30 0.92 -13.37
CA ALA A 94 -6.49 0.69 -12.57
C ALA A 94 -7.36 1.95 -12.53
N PHE A 95 -8.34 2.01 -13.44
CA PHE A 95 -9.33 3.10 -13.48
C PHE A 95 -10.54 2.84 -12.57
N GLU A 96 -10.80 1.58 -12.23
CA GLU A 96 -11.92 1.14 -11.40
C GLU A 96 -11.40 0.15 -10.37
N GLU A 97 -12.15 -0.06 -9.27
CA GLU A 97 -11.72 -0.98 -8.21
C GLU A 97 -11.56 -2.43 -8.70
N CYS A 98 -12.37 -2.85 -9.68
CA CYS A 98 -12.27 -4.16 -10.32
C CYS A 98 -10.97 -4.35 -11.10
N HIS A 99 -10.31 -3.26 -11.51
CA HIS A 99 -9.03 -3.29 -12.21
C HIS A 99 -7.84 -3.36 -11.26
N ARG A 100 -8.07 -3.25 -9.94
CA ARG A 100 -7.00 -3.29 -8.94
C ARG A 100 -6.34 -4.67 -8.92
N GLY A 101 -5.11 -4.73 -9.39
CA GLY A 101 -4.26 -5.92 -9.25
C GLY A 101 -3.74 -6.10 -7.83
N THR A 102 -3.34 -7.32 -7.51
CA THR A 102 -2.55 -7.64 -6.30
C THR A 102 -1.17 -8.10 -6.74
N PHE A 103 -0.15 -7.82 -5.93
CA PHE A 103 1.19 -8.33 -6.21
C PHE A 103 1.22 -9.86 -6.13
N ARG A 104 2.11 -10.48 -6.91
CA ARG A 104 2.38 -11.91 -6.78
C ARG A 104 2.89 -12.23 -5.36
N GLU A 105 2.42 -13.32 -4.79
CA GLU A 105 2.77 -13.72 -3.41
C GLU A 105 4.24 -14.11 -3.26
N ASP A 106 4.87 -14.60 -4.33
CA ASP A 106 6.28 -15.02 -4.35
C ASP A 106 7.29 -13.86 -4.29
N TYR A 107 6.83 -12.62 -4.48
CA TYR A 107 7.68 -11.43 -4.41
C TYR A 107 8.01 -11.03 -2.97
N PHE A 108 7.17 -11.41 -2.01
CA PHE A 108 7.28 -10.95 -0.62
C PHE A 108 7.15 -12.13 0.33
N THR A 109 8.00 -12.19 1.35
CA THR A 109 7.77 -13.15 2.44
C THR A 109 6.48 -12.80 3.18
N PRO A 110 5.78 -13.80 3.77
CA PRO A 110 4.60 -13.53 4.57
C PRO A 110 4.85 -12.48 5.65
N TYR A 111 3.88 -11.60 5.86
CA TYR A 111 3.95 -10.62 6.93
C TYR A 111 3.77 -11.31 8.28
N ILE A 112 4.73 -11.11 9.18
CA ILE A 112 4.67 -11.63 10.55
C ILE A 112 4.34 -10.44 11.46
N ILE A 113 3.23 -10.53 12.20
CA ILE A 113 2.91 -9.55 13.23
C ILE A 113 3.76 -9.89 14.45
N PRO A 114 4.73 -9.06 14.86
CA PRO A 114 5.50 -9.32 16.07
C PRO A 114 4.57 -9.20 17.27
N VAL A 115 4.51 -10.26 18.07
CA VAL A 115 3.70 -10.30 19.30
C VAL A 115 4.64 -10.18 20.49
N ILE A 116 4.23 -9.38 21.47
CA ILE A 116 4.91 -9.30 22.78
C ILE A 116 4.16 -10.26 23.72
N GLU A 117 4.89 -10.97 24.58
CA GLU A 117 4.27 -11.80 25.61
C GLU A 117 3.26 -10.95 26.41
N HIS A 118 2.01 -11.40 26.42
CA HIS A 118 0.97 -10.72 27.15
C HIS A 118 1.08 -11.08 28.64
N GLU A 119 1.28 -10.08 29.49
CA GLU A 119 1.07 -10.24 30.94
C GLU A 119 -0.43 -10.15 31.24
N PRO A 120 -1.09 -11.23 31.70
CA PRO A 120 -2.52 -11.20 32.01
C PRO A 120 -2.79 -10.13 33.06
N TRP A 121 -3.75 -9.25 32.77
CA TRP A 121 -4.24 -8.29 33.75
C TRP A 121 -5.28 -8.97 34.65
N GLU A 122 -4.93 -10.07 35.30
CA GLU A 122 -5.77 -10.66 36.35
C GLU A 122 -5.42 -9.99 37.68
N PHE A 123 -6.24 -9.03 38.08
CA PHE A 123 -6.37 -8.72 39.49
C PHE A 123 -7.18 -9.82 40.16
N VAL A 124 -6.77 -10.24 41.36
CA VAL A 124 -7.54 -11.18 42.20
C VAL A 124 -8.99 -10.70 42.26
N ASN A 125 -9.94 -11.57 41.91
CA ASN A 125 -11.37 -11.27 42.02
C ASN A 125 -11.65 -10.68 43.40
N ILE A 126 -12.26 -9.48 43.43
CA ILE A 126 -12.68 -8.87 44.69
C ILE A 126 -13.63 -9.88 45.36
N PRO A 127 -13.35 -10.34 46.59
CA PRO A 127 -14.23 -11.28 47.28
C PRO A 127 -15.61 -10.65 47.43
N ILE A 128 -16.64 -11.32 46.91
CA ILE A 128 -18.03 -10.91 47.09
C ILE A 128 -18.41 -11.32 48.53
N PRO A 129 -18.82 -10.36 49.40
CA PRO A 129 -19.25 -10.70 50.74
C PRO A 129 -20.56 -11.53 50.72
N PRO A 130 -20.78 -12.42 51.71
CA PRO A 130 -22.00 -13.22 51.84
C PRO A 130 -23.24 -12.37 52.15
#